data_AF-A0A010ZPI0-F1
#
_entry.id   AF-A0A010ZPI0-F1
#
_cell.length_a   1.000
_cell.length_b   1.000
_cell.length_c   1.000
_cell.angle_alpha   90.00
_cell.angle_beta   90.00
_cell.angle_gamma   90.00
#
_symmetry.space_group_name_H-M   'P 1'
#
loop_
_entity.id
_entity.type
_entity.pdbx_description
1 polymer ?
#
loop_
_entity_poly.entity_id
_entity_poly.type
_entity_poly.pdbx_seq_one_letter_code
_entity_poly.pdbx_strand_id
1 'polypeptide(L)'
;MPFVASAGVTITRALSIAYLVYAAAAAAWLWRLGHGLASVGAVCALLAAAAPLFRRRRVLLGVHAVMIPAQFVFSVPSNVPLLGLMLSVAIVVALRPRPGRLSPRTRKVALTVHVGLSVGWLGLAMAMTVLAVVGLTTSDDVLRHDVYRIMHLFDLVIVIPVVVLTILSGLVVSLFTRWGLFRHWWVLIKFVLALAVPMVAGVQHLWIAELIDRTAADPTAVGVRLLVCFALYDVVLWTATALSVFKPGRTTPWTQLTARAR
;
A
#
# COMPACT_ATOMS: atom_id res chain seq x y z
N MET A 1 -6.48 -29.79 19.43
CA MET A 1 -6.20 -28.92 18.26
C MET A 1 -7.43 -28.29 17.53
N PRO A 2 -8.69 -28.28 18.03
CA PRO A 2 -9.79 -27.58 17.31
C PRO A 2 -9.81 -26.05 17.49
N PHE A 3 -9.22 -25.53 18.58
CA PHE A 3 -9.32 -24.11 18.97
C PHE A 3 -8.52 -23.13 18.08
N VAL A 4 -7.38 -23.56 17.52
CA VAL A 4 -6.55 -22.70 16.66
C VAL A 4 -7.14 -22.60 15.24
N ALA A 5 -7.79 -23.67 14.78
CA ALA A 5 -8.47 -23.69 13.49
C ALA A 5 -9.77 -22.86 13.52
N SER A 6 -10.52 -22.91 14.63
CA SER A 6 -11.73 -22.09 14.82
C SER A 6 -11.38 -20.60 14.90
N ALA A 7 -10.34 -20.22 15.66
CA ALA A 7 -9.89 -18.83 15.76
C ALA A 7 -9.51 -18.21 14.40
N GLY A 8 -8.81 -18.97 13.54
CA GLY A 8 -8.44 -18.50 12.20
C GLY A 8 -9.65 -18.30 11.27
N VAL A 9 -10.68 -19.15 11.39
CA VAL A 9 -11.94 -19.01 10.64
C VAL A 9 -12.74 -17.81 11.15
N THR A 10 -12.80 -17.60 12.47
CA THR A 10 -13.49 -16.45 13.08
C THR A 10 -12.85 -15.12 12.69
N ILE A 11 -11.51 -15.03 12.70
CA ILE A 11 -10.77 -13.83 12.28
C ILE A 11 -11.01 -13.55 10.78
N THR A 12 -10.95 -14.58 9.93
CA THR A 12 -11.19 -14.41 8.49
C THR A 12 -12.61 -13.93 8.23
N ARG A 13 -13.60 -14.49 8.95
CA ARG A 13 -15.00 -14.04 8.87
C ARG A 13 -15.18 -12.60 9.33
N ALA A 14 -14.58 -12.21 10.45
CA ALA A 14 -14.64 -10.84 10.95
C ALA A 14 -14.03 -9.83 9.96
N LEU A 15 -12.89 -10.17 9.35
CA LEU A 15 -12.25 -9.35 8.31
C LEU A 15 -13.10 -9.27 7.03
N SER A 16 -13.73 -10.38 6.62
CA SER A 16 -14.66 -10.39 5.48
C SER A 16 -15.91 -9.55 5.74
N ILE A 17 -16.43 -9.57 6.97
CA ILE A 17 -17.58 -8.74 7.38
C ILE A 17 -17.17 -7.26 7.41
N ALA A 18 -16.03 -6.92 7.99
CA ALA A 18 -15.52 -5.55 8.00
C ALA A 18 -15.29 -5.02 6.57
N TYR A 19 -14.76 -5.86 5.68
CA TYR A 19 -14.61 -5.53 4.27
C TYR A 19 -15.94 -5.31 3.56
N LEU A 20 -16.95 -6.15 3.83
CA LEU A 20 -18.31 -6.01 3.30
C LEU A 20 -18.95 -4.70 3.72
N VAL A 21 -18.85 -4.35 5.01
CA VAL A 21 -19.37 -3.09 5.56
C VAL A 21 -18.67 -1.90 4.92
N TYR A 22 -17.34 -1.95 4.80
CA TYR A 22 -16.55 -0.93 4.13
C TYR A 22 -16.94 -0.81 2.64
N ALA A 23 -17.05 -1.93 1.91
CA ALA A 23 -17.40 -1.94 0.50
C ALA A 23 -18.82 -1.40 0.26
N ALA A 24 -19.78 -1.72 1.12
CA ALA A 24 -21.13 -1.18 1.08
C ALA A 24 -21.15 0.33 1.37
N ALA A 25 -20.40 0.78 2.37
CA ALA A 25 -20.28 2.21 2.69
C ALA A 25 -19.60 2.99 1.55
N ALA A 26 -18.54 2.44 0.96
CA ALA A 26 -17.86 3.02 -0.20
C ALA A 26 -18.77 3.04 -1.44
N ALA A 27 -19.54 1.98 -1.70
CA ALA A 27 -20.53 1.93 -2.78
C ALA A 27 -21.57 3.04 -2.64
N ALA A 28 -22.13 3.19 -1.43
CA ALA A 28 -23.14 4.18 -1.12
C ALA A 28 -22.60 5.60 -1.21
N TRP A 29 -21.34 5.83 -0.81
CA TRP A 29 -20.68 7.12 -0.90
C TRP A 29 -20.36 7.50 -2.36
N LEU A 30 -19.87 6.55 -3.17
CA LEU A 30 -19.58 6.75 -4.59
C LEU A 30 -20.86 6.97 -5.43
N TRP A 31 -21.96 6.30 -5.09
CA TRP A 31 -23.27 6.51 -5.70
C TRP A 31 -23.79 7.93 -5.46
N ARG A 32 -23.60 8.47 -4.24
CA ARG A 32 -24.02 9.84 -3.88
C ARG A 32 -23.25 10.93 -4.63
N LEU A 33 -22.06 10.62 -5.17
CA LEU A 33 -21.21 11.56 -5.91
C LEU A 33 -21.38 11.47 -7.44
N GLY A 34 -22.34 10.67 -7.95
CA GLY A 34 -22.60 10.57 -9.38
C GLY A 34 -21.60 9.71 -10.17
N HIS A 35 -20.70 8.99 -9.48
CA HIS A 35 -19.71 8.11 -10.11
C HIS A 35 -20.29 6.72 -10.41
N GLY A 36 -21.24 6.65 -11.36
CA GLY A 36 -22.00 5.44 -11.72
C GLY A 36 -21.16 4.19 -12.09
N LEU A 37 -19.96 4.38 -12.65
CA LEU A 37 -19.02 3.28 -12.95
C LEU A 37 -18.32 2.75 -11.68
N ALA A 38 -18.09 3.62 -10.69
CA ALA A 38 -17.51 3.23 -9.41
C ALA A 38 -18.51 2.45 -8.54
N SER A 39 -19.82 2.74 -8.68
CA SER A 39 -20.87 1.89 -8.11
C SER A 39 -20.95 0.51 -8.76
N VAL A 40 -20.65 0.36 -10.06
CA VAL A 40 -20.54 -0.98 -10.70
C VAL A 40 -19.36 -1.75 -10.14
N GLY A 41 -18.20 -1.11 -9.92
CA GLY A 41 -17.05 -1.71 -9.25
C GLY A 41 -17.35 -2.12 -7.80
N ALA A 42 -18.12 -1.31 -7.07
CA ALA A 42 -18.54 -1.61 -5.72
C ALA A 42 -19.64 -2.70 -5.66
N VAL A 43 -20.52 -2.78 -6.66
CA VAL A 43 -21.48 -3.89 -6.86
C VAL A 43 -20.74 -5.18 -7.23
N CYS A 44 -19.72 -5.14 -8.09
CA CYS A 44 -18.86 -6.29 -8.36
C CYS A 44 -18.08 -6.74 -7.11
N ALA A 45 -17.64 -5.80 -6.27
CA ALA A 45 -17.01 -6.10 -4.98
C ALA A 45 -18.01 -6.67 -3.96
N LEU A 46 -19.25 -6.18 -3.94
CA LEU A 46 -20.35 -6.73 -3.15
C LEU A 46 -20.74 -8.14 -3.62
N LEU A 47 -20.77 -8.40 -4.92
CA LEU A 47 -21.02 -9.73 -5.50
C LEU A 47 -19.86 -10.70 -5.24
N ALA A 48 -18.61 -10.22 -5.28
CA ALA A 48 -17.43 -11.00 -4.91
C ALA A 48 -17.38 -11.31 -3.40
N ALA A 49 -17.87 -10.39 -2.58
CA ALA A 49 -17.95 -10.54 -1.13
C ALA A 49 -19.22 -11.30 -0.67
N ALA A 50 -20.26 -11.35 -1.50
CA ALA A 50 -21.43 -12.24 -1.39
C ALA A 50 -21.15 -13.69 -1.84
N ALA A 51 -19.88 -14.05 -2.06
CA ALA A 51 -19.45 -15.41 -2.41
C ALA A 51 -19.10 -16.35 -1.24
N PRO A 52 -19.81 -16.41 -0.08
CA PRO A 52 -19.76 -17.58 0.78
C PRO A 52 -20.19 -18.90 0.12
N LEU A 53 -20.58 -18.91 -1.17
CA LEU A 53 -20.98 -20.12 -1.90
C LEU A 53 -19.81 -20.98 -2.44
N PHE A 54 -18.55 -20.52 -2.48
CA PHE A 54 -17.46 -21.34 -3.05
C PHE A 54 -16.27 -21.53 -2.11
N ARG A 55 -16.28 -22.71 -1.49
CA ARG A 55 -15.30 -23.40 -0.63
C ARG A 55 -13.84 -23.48 -1.14
N ARG A 56 -13.41 -22.65 -2.11
CA ARG A 56 -12.09 -22.73 -2.77
C ARG A 56 -11.27 -21.44 -2.62
N ARG A 57 -10.39 -21.45 -1.62
CA ARG A 57 -9.29 -20.49 -1.35
C ARG A 57 -8.53 -19.91 -2.55
N ARG A 58 -8.46 -20.61 -3.69
CA ARG A 58 -7.80 -20.13 -4.92
C ARG A 58 -8.58 -19.00 -5.61
N VAL A 59 -9.91 -19.01 -5.53
CA VAL A 59 -10.77 -17.99 -6.14
C VAL A 59 -10.62 -16.66 -5.41
N LEU A 60 -10.60 -16.67 -4.07
CA LEU A 60 -10.37 -15.47 -3.26
C LEU A 60 -9.01 -14.81 -3.55
N LEU A 61 -7.95 -15.61 -3.70
CA LEU A 61 -6.62 -15.12 -4.04
C LEU A 61 -6.60 -14.45 -5.43
N GLY A 62 -7.29 -15.03 -6.42
CA GLY A 62 -7.40 -14.45 -7.75
C GLY A 62 -8.19 -13.13 -7.76
N VAL A 63 -9.32 -13.09 -7.05
CA VAL A 63 -10.17 -11.90 -6.94
C VAL A 63 -9.42 -10.73 -6.31
N HIS A 64 -8.75 -10.92 -5.18
CA HIS A 64 -7.99 -9.82 -4.56
C HIS A 64 -6.74 -9.43 -5.36
N ALA A 65 -6.08 -10.38 -6.04
CA ALA A 65 -4.96 -10.04 -6.91
C ALA A 65 -5.36 -9.12 -8.08
N VAL A 66 -6.59 -9.24 -8.59
CA VAL A 66 -7.15 -8.37 -9.64
C VAL A 66 -7.77 -7.10 -9.05
N MET A 67 -8.42 -7.20 -7.88
CA MET A 67 -9.04 -6.04 -7.22
C MET A 67 -8.01 -5.05 -6.69
N ILE A 68 -6.86 -5.48 -6.20
CA ILE A 68 -5.81 -4.58 -5.70
C ILE A 68 -5.42 -3.50 -6.74
N PRO A 69 -5.04 -3.84 -7.99
CA PRO A 69 -4.75 -2.84 -9.00
C PRO A 69 -6.01 -2.11 -9.51
N ALA A 70 -7.20 -2.73 -9.47
CA ALA A 70 -8.43 -2.07 -9.90
C ALA A 70 -8.93 -1.01 -8.89
N GLN A 71 -8.93 -1.33 -7.59
CA GLN A 71 -9.29 -0.42 -6.49
C GLN A 71 -8.44 0.85 -6.49
N PHE A 72 -7.21 0.72 -6.99
CA PHE A 72 -6.28 1.81 -7.14
C PHE A 72 -6.61 2.78 -8.27
N VAL A 73 -6.99 2.29 -9.45
CA VAL A 73 -7.46 3.14 -10.56
C VAL A 73 -8.66 3.99 -10.13
N PHE A 74 -9.53 3.43 -9.27
CA PHE A 74 -10.66 4.14 -8.68
C PHE A 74 -10.32 4.96 -7.42
N SER A 75 -9.06 4.93 -6.95
CA SER A 75 -8.53 5.65 -5.77
C SER A 75 -8.01 7.03 -6.04
N VAL A 76 -7.62 7.30 -7.27
CA VAL A 76 -7.05 8.61 -7.64
C VAL A 76 -8.02 9.76 -7.36
N PRO A 77 -9.36 9.61 -7.51
CA PRO A 77 -10.32 10.69 -7.23
C PRO A 77 -10.86 10.74 -5.78
N SER A 78 -10.59 9.75 -4.91
CA SER A 78 -11.16 9.72 -3.56
C SER A 78 -10.18 9.12 -2.54
N ASN A 79 -10.10 9.66 -1.33
CA ASN A 79 -9.22 9.14 -0.26
C ASN A 79 -9.67 7.77 0.31
N VAL A 80 -10.75 7.19 -0.23
CA VAL A 80 -11.46 6.03 0.33
C VAL A 80 -10.76 4.69 0.02
N PRO A 81 -10.40 4.35 -1.24
CA PRO A 81 -9.90 3.02 -1.60
C PRO A 81 -8.44 2.67 -1.25
N LEU A 82 -7.68 3.54 -0.60
CA LEU A 82 -6.47 3.14 0.13
C LEU A 82 -6.81 2.09 1.20
N LEU A 83 -7.89 2.29 1.96
CA LEU A 83 -8.39 1.31 2.94
C LEU A 83 -8.83 0.00 2.26
N GLY A 84 -9.49 0.07 1.11
CA GLY A 84 -9.90 -1.09 0.33
C GLY A 84 -8.71 -1.93 -0.17
N LEU A 85 -7.68 -1.26 -0.68
CA LEU A 85 -6.40 -1.87 -1.06
C LEU A 85 -5.75 -2.57 0.13
N MET A 86 -5.67 -1.90 1.29
CA MET A 86 -5.11 -2.47 2.52
C MET A 86 -5.89 -3.67 3.02
N LEU A 87 -7.23 -3.60 3.01
CA LEU A 87 -8.10 -4.72 3.39
C LEU A 87 -7.91 -5.90 2.42
N SER A 88 -7.86 -5.66 1.11
CA SER A 88 -7.59 -6.69 0.11
C SER A 88 -6.22 -7.36 0.35
N VAL A 89 -5.19 -6.56 0.61
CA VAL A 89 -3.86 -7.05 0.98
C VAL A 89 -3.92 -7.85 2.29
N ALA A 90 -4.57 -7.33 3.33
CA ALA A 90 -4.74 -8.00 4.61
C ALA A 90 -5.50 -9.32 4.48
N ILE A 91 -6.49 -9.41 3.59
CA ILE A 91 -7.21 -10.65 3.29
C ILE A 91 -6.29 -11.65 2.58
N VAL A 92 -5.56 -11.25 1.54
CA VAL A 92 -4.57 -12.12 0.85
C VAL A 92 -3.54 -12.66 1.84
N VAL A 93 -3.09 -11.79 2.74
CA VAL A 93 -2.15 -12.09 3.81
C VAL A 93 -2.75 -13.06 4.84
N ALA A 94 -3.99 -12.81 5.30
CA ALA A 94 -4.72 -13.66 6.26
C ALA A 94 -5.05 -15.05 5.70
N LEU A 95 -5.26 -15.16 4.39
CA LEU A 95 -5.46 -16.44 3.70
C LEU A 95 -4.20 -17.32 3.68
N ARG A 96 -3.03 -16.78 4.08
CA ARG A 96 -1.73 -17.45 4.21
C ARG A 96 -1.37 -18.36 3.02
N PRO A 97 -1.46 -17.90 1.75
CA PRO A 97 -1.37 -18.75 0.57
C PRO A 97 -0.21 -19.75 0.68
N ARG A 98 -0.48 -21.03 0.32
CA ARG A 98 0.59 -22.03 0.34
C ARG A 98 1.62 -21.57 -0.69
N PRO A 99 2.89 -21.35 -0.30
CA PRO A 99 3.88 -20.80 -1.21
C PRO A 99 4.03 -21.76 -2.40
N GLY A 100 3.57 -21.33 -3.57
CA GLY A 100 3.96 -21.97 -4.82
C GLY A 100 5.46 -21.71 -5.02
N ARG A 101 6.22 -22.73 -5.44
CA ARG A 101 7.62 -22.51 -5.79
C ARG A 101 7.68 -21.90 -7.19
N LEU A 102 7.98 -20.61 -7.28
CA LEU A 102 8.31 -19.99 -8.56
C LEU A 102 9.54 -20.68 -9.16
N SER A 103 9.57 -20.77 -10.50
CA SER A 103 10.77 -21.20 -11.21
C SER A 103 11.94 -20.27 -10.83
N PRO A 104 13.19 -20.75 -10.87
CA PRO A 104 14.36 -19.94 -10.55
C PRO A 104 14.45 -18.64 -11.38
N ARG A 105 14.02 -18.68 -12.65
CA ARG A 105 14.00 -17.53 -13.55
C ARG A 105 12.93 -16.52 -13.14
N THR A 106 11.68 -16.97 -12.95
CA THR A 106 10.57 -16.11 -12.53
C THR A 106 10.85 -15.45 -11.19
N ARG A 107 11.50 -16.17 -10.26
CA ARG A 107 11.92 -15.61 -8.98
C ARG A 107 12.90 -14.45 -9.14
N LYS A 108 13.90 -14.59 -10.02
CA LYS A 108 14.89 -13.53 -10.27
C LYS A 108 14.21 -12.31 -10.88
N VAL A 109 13.34 -12.50 -11.88
CA VAL A 109 12.58 -11.40 -12.50
C VAL A 109 11.72 -10.66 -11.47
N ALA A 110 10.93 -11.38 -10.67
CA ALA A 110 10.09 -10.78 -9.63
C ALA A 110 10.91 -10.01 -8.60
N LEU A 111 12.08 -10.53 -8.23
CA LEU A 111 12.99 -9.85 -7.30
C LEU A 111 13.60 -8.59 -7.93
N THR A 112 14.05 -8.65 -9.19
CA THR A 112 14.58 -7.48 -9.91
C THR A 112 13.53 -6.38 -10.03
N VAL A 113 12.29 -6.73 -10.41
CA VAL A 113 11.18 -5.78 -10.49
C VAL A 113 10.90 -5.16 -9.12
N HIS A 114 10.79 -5.97 -8.07
CA HIS A 114 10.56 -5.46 -6.71
C HIS A 114 11.67 -4.52 -6.24
N VAL A 115 12.94 -4.88 -6.48
CA VAL A 115 14.09 -4.05 -6.09
C VAL A 115 14.10 -2.75 -6.89
N GLY A 116 13.91 -2.80 -8.21
CA GLY A 116 13.86 -1.59 -9.04
C GLY A 116 12.76 -0.63 -8.61
N LEU A 117 11.55 -1.14 -8.36
CA LEU A 117 10.43 -0.34 -7.86
C LEU A 117 10.71 0.23 -6.45
N SER A 118 11.29 -0.57 -5.55
CA SER A 118 11.64 -0.11 -4.19
C SER A 118 12.68 1.00 -4.19
N VAL A 119 13.72 0.87 -5.02
CA VAL A 119 14.75 1.90 -5.17
C VAL A 119 14.17 3.15 -5.86
N GLY A 120 13.32 2.97 -6.87
CA GLY A 120 12.60 4.06 -7.51
C GLY A 120 11.72 4.84 -6.52
N TRP A 121 11.03 4.13 -5.61
CA TRP A 121 10.23 4.77 -4.58
C TRP A 121 11.07 5.59 -3.60
N LEU A 122 12.20 5.05 -3.14
CA LEU A 122 13.16 5.80 -2.31
C LEU A 122 13.67 7.06 -3.04
N GLY A 123 14.04 6.94 -4.31
CA GLY A 123 14.48 8.07 -5.13
C GLY A 123 13.40 9.15 -5.30
N LEU A 124 12.14 8.74 -5.49
CA LEU A 124 11.01 9.66 -5.56
C LEU A 124 10.77 10.37 -4.22
N ALA A 125 10.86 9.67 -3.09
CA ALA A 125 10.75 10.30 -1.77
C ALA A 125 11.83 11.38 -1.58
N MET A 126 13.08 11.07 -1.93
CA MET A 126 14.18 12.04 -1.88
C MET A 126 13.96 13.23 -2.81
N ALA A 127 13.45 13.00 -4.03
CA ALA A 127 13.13 14.07 -4.97
C ALA A 127 12.02 14.98 -4.42
N MET A 128 10.99 14.42 -3.80
CA MET A 128 9.93 15.19 -3.15
C MET A 128 10.44 15.97 -1.93
N THR A 129 11.39 15.41 -1.17
CA THR A 129 12.11 16.14 -0.11
C THR A 129 12.85 17.35 -0.68
N VAL A 130 13.57 17.20 -1.80
CA VAL A 130 14.25 18.31 -2.47
C VAL A 130 13.25 19.39 -2.91
N LEU A 131 12.12 19.02 -3.53
CA LEU A 131 11.08 19.98 -3.92
C LEU A 131 10.50 20.71 -2.69
N ALA A 132 10.30 20.00 -1.58
CA ALA A 132 9.83 20.60 -0.33
C ALA A 132 10.85 21.57 0.28
N VAL A 133 12.15 21.27 0.19
CA VAL A 133 13.22 22.21 0.58
C VAL A 133 13.19 23.45 -0.30
N VAL A 134 13.14 23.29 -1.63
CA VAL A 134 13.08 24.43 -2.57
C VAL A 134 11.87 25.30 -2.28
N GLY A 135 10.68 24.73 -2.09
CA GLY A 135 9.47 25.49 -1.74
C GLY A 135 9.57 26.22 -0.40
N LEU A 136 10.38 25.72 0.53
CA LEU A 136 10.60 26.37 1.82
C LEU A 136 11.66 27.48 1.75
N THR A 137 12.70 27.34 0.92
CA THR A 137 13.91 28.19 0.99
C THR A 137 14.08 29.15 -0.19
N THR A 138 13.37 28.95 -1.30
CA THR A 138 13.49 29.83 -2.47
C THR A 138 13.04 31.26 -2.15
N SER A 139 13.70 32.25 -2.73
CA SER A 139 13.25 33.65 -2.74
C SER A 139 12.40 34.00 -3.97
N ASP A 140 12.34 33.10 -4.95
CA ASP A 140 11.49 33.24 -6.14
C ASP A 140 10.10 32.67 -5.84
N ASP A 141 9.13 33.58 -5.76
CA ASP A 141 7.73 33.29 -5.45
C ASP A 141 7.04 32.43 -6.52
N VAL A 142 7.38 32.62 -7.79
CA VAL A 142 6.82 31.83 -8.91
C VAL A 142 7.33 30.39 -8.81
N LEU A 143 8.65 30.24 -8.61
CA LEU A 143 9.24 28.93 -8.40
C LEU A 143 8.64 28.21 -7.18
N ARG A 144 8.36 28.94 -6.09
CA ARG A 144 7.73 28.38 -4.88
C ARG A 144 6.36 27.77 -5.17
N HIS A 145 5.51 28.49 -5.89
CA HIS A 145 4.19 27.98 -6.27
C HIS A 145 4.32 26.77 -7.21
N ASP A 146 5.20 26.85 -8.21
CA ASP A 146 5.36 25.81 -9.21
C ASP A 146 5.93 24.51 -8.63
N VAL A 147 6.83 24.56 -7.64
CA VAL A 147 7.30 23.31 -7.01
C VAL A 147 6.17 22.56 -6.32
N TYR A 148 5.21 23.24 -5.66
CA TYR A 148 4.06 22.56 -5.07
C TYR A 148 3.13 21.95 -6.13
N ARG A 149 2.97 22.60 -7.29
CA ARG A 149 2.25 22.02 -8.43
C ARG A 149 2.96 20.80 -9.02
N ILE A 150 4.29 20.86 -9.16
CA ILE A 150 5.11 19.74 -9.62
C ILE A 150 5.01 18.57 -8.65
N MET A 151 5.06 18.83 -7.34
CA MET A 151 4.85 17.79 -6.31
C MET A 151 3.49 17.11 -6.46
N HIS A 152 2.42 17.88 -6.68
CA HIS A 152 1.10 17.33 -6.93
C HIS A 152 1.05 16.45 -8.19
N LEU A 153 1.71 16.86 -9.28
CA LEU A 153 1.84 16.07 -10.50
C LEU A 153 2.64 14.78 -10.27
N PHE A 154 3.75 14.85 -9.53
CA PHE A 154 4.55 13.68 -9.17
C PHE A 154 3.74 12.66 -8.38
N ASP A 155 2.97 13.14 -7.39
CA ASP A 155 2.08 12.29 -6.61
C ASP A 155 1.15 11.49 -7.54
N LEU A 156 0.40 12.17 -8.39
CA LEU A 156 -0.60 11.55 -9.26
C LEU A 156 -0.01 10.63 -10.34
N VAL A 157 1.08 11.07 -11.00
CA VAL A 157 1.58 10.41 -12.22
C VAL A 157 2.52 9.26 -11.91
N ILE A 158 3.40 9.37 -10.91
CA ILE A 158 4.48 8.41 -10.72
C ILE A 158 4.59 7.84 -9.30
N VAL A 159 4.49 8.67 -8.26
CA VAL A 159 4.66 8.21 -6.87
C VAL A 159 3.59 7.18 -6.54
N ILE A 160 2.33 7.54 -6.76
CA ILE A 160 1.20 6.70 -6.41
C ILE A 160 1.29 5.33 -7.16
N PRO A 161 1.51 5.26 -8.49
CA PRO A 161 1.73 3.98 -9.18
C PRO A 161 2.93 3.17 -8.69
N VAL A 162 4.07 3.81 -8.43
CA VAL A 162 5.30 3.13 -7.98
C VAL A 162 5.13 2.54 -6.59
N VAL A 163 4.49 3.25 -5.65
CA VAL A 163 4.16 2.76 -4.31
C VAL A 163 3.38 1.45 -4.40
N VAL A 164 2.33 1.43 -5.22
CA VAL A 164 1.46 0.25 -5.37
C VAL A 164 2.20 -0.92 -6.00
N LEU A 165 2.91 -0.69 -7.11
CA LEU A 165 3.69 -1.73 -7.75
C LEU A 165 4.76 -2.27 -6.79
N THR A 166 5.35 -1.44 -5.94
CA THR A 166 6.31 -1.87 -4.91
C THR A 166 5.66 -2.77 -3.85
N ILE A 167 4.50 -2.39 -3.32
CA ILE A 167 3.76 -3.18 -2.33
C ILE A 167 3.31 -4.52 -2.93
N LEU A 168 2.76 -4.49 -4.15
CA LEU A 168 2.31 -5.67 -4.88
C LEU A 168 3.45 -6.64 -5.17
N SER A 169 4.54 -6.15 -5.75
CA SER A 169 5.72 -6.95 -6.04
C SER A 169 6.34 -7.51 -4.74
N GLY A 170 6.32 -6.74 -3.65
CA GLY A 170 6.76 -7.18 -2.33
C GLY A 170 5.90 -8.30 -1.76
N LEU A 171 4.58 -8.22 -1.96
CA LEU A 171 3.64 -9.28 -1.60
C LEU A 171 3.91 -10.56 -2.41
N VAL A 172 4.09 -10.44 -3.73
CA VAL A 172 4.45 -11.58 -4.60
C VAL A 172 5.77 -12.21 -4.13
N VAL A 173 6.81 -11.42 -3.91
CA VAL A 173 8.10 -11.93 -3.45
C VAL A 173 7.98 -12.58 -2.08
N SER A 174 7.25 -11.98 -1.13
CA SER A 174 7.12 -12.53 0.22
C SER A 174 6.28 -13.81 0.29
N LEU A 175 5.26 -13.97 -0.57
CA LEU A 175 4.38 -15.14 -0.58
C LEU A 175 4.91 -16.32 -1.40
N PHE A 176 5.65 -16.05 -2.48
CA PHE A 176 6.07 -17.09 -3.42
C PHE A 176 7.57 -17.43 -3.36
N THR A 177 8.32 -16.79 -2.46
CA THR A 177 9.72 -17.15 -2.20
C THR A 177 9.88 -17.79 -0.83
N ARG A 178 11.08 -18.35 -0.60
CA ARG A 178 11.43 -19.04 0.64
C ARG A 178 11.31 -18.18 1.91
N TRP A 179 11.24 -16.85 1.76
CA TRP A 179 11.21 -15.92 2.87
C TRP A 179 9.90 -16.05 3.64
N GLY A 180 8.74 -16.02 2.98
CA GLY A 180 7.45 -16.06 3.68
C GLY A 180 7.18 -14.77 4.46
N LEU A 181 6.09 -14.06 4.17
CA LEU A 181 5.75 -12.77 4.81
C LEU A 181 5.78 -12.83 6.36
N PHE A 182 5.29 -13.91 6.94
CA PHE A 182 5.21 -14.10 8.39
C PHE A 182 6.34 -14.91 9.00
N ARG A 183 7.30 -15.39 8.21
CA ARG A 183 8.33 -16.29 8.72
C ARG A 183 9.39 -15.52 9.50
N HIS A 184 9.67 -14.29 9.09
CA HIS A 184 10.74 -13.46 9.63
C HIS A 184 10.20 -12.09 10.05
N TRP A 185 10.55 -11.65 11.26
CA TRP A 185 10.11 -10.36 11.79
C TRP A 185 10.51 -9.19 10.90
N TRP A 186 11.72 -9.22 10.34
CA TRP A 186 12.22 -8.14 9.49
C TRP A 186 11.41 -7.98 8.19
N VAL A 187 10.85 -9.07 7.64
CA VAL A 187 9.98 -9.01 6.45
C VAL A 187 8.65 -8.37 6.82
N LEU A 188 8.09 -8.75 7.97
CA LEU A 188 6.83 -8.20 8.46
C LEU A 188 6.97 -6.71 8.80
N ILE A 189 8.03 -6.32 9.51
CA ILE A 189 8.30 -4.91 9.84
C ILE A 189 8.46 -4.10 8.56
N LYS A 190 9.24 -4.57 7.59
CA LYS A 190 9.39 -3.90 6.29
C LYS A 190 8.04 -3.69 5.60
N PHE A 191 7.19 -4.70 5.65
CA PHE A 191 5.86 -4.62 5.05
C PHE A 191 4.96 -3.61 5.76
N VAL A 192 4.97 -3.58 7.09
CA VAL A 192 4.23 -2.58 7.88
C VAL A 192 4.72 -1.16 7.59
N LEU A 193 6.04 -0.96 7.53
CA LEU A 193 6.64 0.33 7.17
C LEU A 193 6.20 0.76 5.75
N ALA A 194 6.24 -0.15 4.78
CA ALA A 194 5.80 0.14 3.41
C ALA A 194 4.29 0.47 3.33
N LEU A 195 3.48 -0.08 4.22
CA LEU A 195 2.06 0.21 4.30
C LEU A 195 1.75 1.52 5.05
N ALA A 196 2.61 1.95 5.98
CA ALA A 196 2.43 3.19 6.73
C ALA A 196 2.61 4.44 5.86
N VAL A 197 3.53 4.42 4.90
CA VAL A 197 3.79 5.56 4.00
C VAL A 197 2.54 6.00 3.22
N PRO A 198 1.85 5.14 2.44
CA PRO A 198 0.65 5.55 1.71
C PRO A 198 -0.51 5.98 2.62
N MET A 199 -0.56 5.51 3.88
CA MET A 199 -1.56 5.95 4.85
C MET A 199 -1.37 7.42 5.23
N VAL A 200 -0.13 7.83 5.47
CA VAL A 200 0.20 9.23 5.73
C VAL A 200 0.06 10.05 4.44
N ALA A 201 0.38 9.47 3.29
CA ALA A 201 0.30 10.14 1.98
C ALA A 201 -1.13 10.60 1.64
N GLY A 202 -2.16 9.87 2.08
CA GLY A 202 -3.56 10.28 1.92
C GLY A 202 -3.90 11.62 2.60
N VAL A 203 -3.20 11.97 3.68
CA VAL A 203 -3.35 13.27 4.36
C VAL A 203 -2.39 14.31 3.77
N GLN A 204 -1.16 13.91 3.46
CA GLN A 204 -0.14 14.77 2.82
C GLN A 204 -0.64 15.37 1.51
N HIS A 205 -1.40 14.62 0.70
CA HIS A 205 -1.96 15.13 -0.55
C HIS A 205 -2.79 16.41 -0.35
N LEU A 206 -3.59 16.47 0.74
CA LEU A 206 -4.37 17.64 1.10
C LEU A 206 -3.48 18.83 1.46
N TRP A 207 -2.32 18.57 2.08
CA TRP A 207 -1.37 19.63 2.43
C TRP A 207 -0.68 20.24 1.21
N ILE A 208 -0.45 19.45 0.16
CA ILE A 208 0.08 19.96 -1.11
C ILE A 208 -0.97 20.83 -1.80
N ALA A 209 -2.21 20.35 -1.91
CA ALA A 209 -3.30 21.13 -2.51
C ALA A 209 -3.51 22.46 -1.78
N GLU A 210 -3.57 22.43 -0.45
CA GLU A 210 -3.66 23.63 0.39
C GLU A 210 -2.50 24.60 0.15
N LEU A 211 -1.27 24.11 -0.03
CA LEU A 211 -0.12 24.98 -0.29
C LEU A 211 -0.12 25.59 -1.69
N ILE A 212 -0.68 24.90 -2.68
CA ILE A 212 -0.91 25.48 -4.00
C ILE A 212 -1.88 26.67 -3.88
N ASP A 213 -3.00 26.49 -3.19
CA ASP A 213 -4.00 27.55 -3.00
C ASP A 213 -3.44 28.72 -2.17
N ARG A 214 -2.72 28.42 -1.08
CA ARG A 214 -2.11 29.44 -0.23
C ARG A 214 -1.04 30.25 -0.96
N THR A 215 -0.18 29.61 -1.76
CA THR A 215 0.85 30.33 -2.53
C THR A 215 0.28 31.13 -3.69
N ALA A 216 -0.92 30.78 -4.18
CA ALA A 216 -1.63 31.62 -5.15
C ALA A 216 -2.20 32.90 -4.51
N ALA A 217 -2.63 32.84 -3.24
CA ALA A 217 -3.18 33.98 -2.51
C ALA A 217 -2.12 34.84 -1.81
N ASP A 218 -1.12 34.20 -1.21
CA ASP A 218 0.04 34.80 -0.55
C ASP A 218 1.29 34.10 -1.07
N PRO A 219 2.02 34.73 -2.00
CA PRO A 219 3.19 34.12 -2.60
C PRO A 219 4.22 33.65 -1.58
N THR A 220 4.31 34.30 -0.41
CA THR A 220 5.28 34.01 0.66
C THR A 220 4.93 32.81 1.54
N ALA A 221 3.78 32.17 1.32
CA ALA A 221 3.34 31.03 2.09
C ALA A 221 4.30 29.83 1.96
N VAL A 222 4.65 29.22 3.10
CA VAL A 222 5.58 28.08 3.16
C VAL A 222 5.01 26.84 3.84
N GLY A 223 5.56 25.68 3.49
CA GLY A 223 5.08 24.36 3.89
C GLY A 223 6.04 23.52 4.75
N VAL A 224 6.47 23.99 5.93
CA VAL A 224 7.40 23.23 6.81
C VAL A 224 6.90 21.82 7.11
N ARG A 225 5.59 21.64 7.30
CA ARG A 225 4.98 20.33 7.53
C ARG A 225 5.21 19.33 6.39
N LEU A 226 5.24 19.79 5.14
CA LEU A 226 5.56 18.92 4.00
C LEU A 226 7.00 18.44 4.07
N LEU A 227 7.95 19.34 4.34
CA LEU A 227 9.35 18.98 4.45
C LEU A 227 9.58 17.91 5.53
N VAL A 228 9.00 18.10 6.71
CA VAL A 228 9.07 17.12 7.80
C VAL A 228 8.48 15.77 7.37
N CYS A 229 7.34 15.79 6.65
CA CYS A 229 6.68 14.58 6.16
C CYS A 229 7.59 13.78 5.21
N PHE A 230 8.14 14.42 4.18
CA PHE A 230 9.00 13.74 3.20
C PHE A 230 10.33 13.27 3.81
N ALA A 231 10.92 14.05 4.72
CA ALA A 231 12.10 13.62 5.46
C ALA A 231 11.82 12.36 6.32
N LEU A 232 10.63 12.27 6.94
CA LEU A 232 10.22 11.06 7.66
C LEU A 232 10.00 9.87 6.72
N TYR A 233 9.48 10.08 5.52
CA TYR A 233 9.41 9.00 4.52
C TYR A 233 10.78 8.49 4.12
N ASP A 234 11.75 9.38 3.91
CA ASP A 234 13.12 8.99 3.62
C ASP A 234 13.68 8.10 4.74
N VAL A 235 13.51 8.50 6.00
CA VAL A 235 13.94 7.69 7.16
C VAL A 235 13.27 6.32 7.15
N VAL A 236 11.96 6.26 6.90
CA VAL A 236 11.20 4.99 6.86
C VAL A 236 11.68 4.10 5.71
N LEU A 237 11.89 4.65 4.52
CA LEU A 237 12.31 3.89 3.33
C LEU A 237 13.78 3.46 3.42
N TRP A 238 14.66 4.28 4.00
CA TRP A 238 16.03 3.89 4.33
C TRP A 238 16.05 2.78 5.36
N THR A 239 15.21 2.85 6.39
CA THR A 239 15.07 1.76 7.39
C THR A 239 14.60 0.47 6.73
N ALA A 240 13.60 0.54 5.86
CA ALA A 240 13.13 -0.61 5.07
C ALA A 240 14.23 -1.20 4.16
N THR A 241 15.10 -0.35 3.62
CA THR A 241 16.26 -0.73 2.80
C THR A 241 17.32 -1.42 3.65
N ALA A 242 17.69 -0.83 4.79
CA ALA A 242 18.64 -1.41 5.74
C ALA A 242 18.18 -2.80 6.23
N LEU A 243 16.90 -2.95 6.60
CA LEU A 243 16.33 -4.24 6.97
C LEU A 243 16.43 -5.29 5.85
N SER A 244 16.35 -4.86 4.59
CA SER A 244 16.48 -5.74 3.41
C SER A 244 17.90 -6.23 3.17
N VAL A 245 18.89 -5.41 3.52
CA VAL A 245 20.32 -5.71 3.36
C VAL A 245 20.81 -6.55 4.55
N PHE A 246 20.63 -6.06 5.77
CA PHE A 246 21.19 -6.66 6.98
C PHE A 246 20.40 -7.89 7.47
N LYS A 247 19.12 -8.02 7.13
CA LYS A 247 18.26 -9.20 7.39
C LYS A 247 18.41 -9.74 8.83
N PRO A 248 18.04 -8.98 9.87
CA PRO A 248 18.21 -9.41 11.25
C PRO A 248 17.42 -10.72 11.47
N GLY A 249 18.15 -11.82 11.64
CA GLY A 249 17.70 -13.20 11.36
C GLY A 249 16.64 -13.81 12.27
N ARG A 250 15.83 -13.03 12.99
CA ARG A 250 14.81 -13.56 13.91
C ARG A 250 13.58 -14.09 13.16
N THR A 251 13.28 -15.37 13.34
CA THR A 251 12.03 -16.00 12.88
C THR A 251 10.89 -15.70 13.83
N THR A 252 9.64 -15.74 13.34
CA THR A 252 8.47 -15.48 14.20
C THR A 252 8.12 -16.72 15.06
N PRO A 253 7.57 -16.54 16.27
CA PRO A 253 7.27 -17.64 17.19
C PRO A 253 6.37 -18.73 16.59
N TRP A 254 5.40 -18.33 15.77
CA TRP A 254 4.46 -19.24 15.10
C TRP A 254 5.13 -20.19 14.10
N THR A 255 6.28 -19.77 13.53
CA THR A 255 7.08 -20.59 12.63
C THR A 255 7.82 -21.69 13.38
N GLN A 256 8.23 -21.42 14.63
CA GLN A 256 8.91 -22.40 15.48
C GLN A 256 7.94 -23.45 16.02
N LEU A 257 6.70 -23.04 16.35
CA LEU A 257 5.64 -23.94 16.80
C LEU A 257 5.23 -24.97 15.75
N THR A 258 5.24 -24.60 14.46
CA THR A 258 4.95 -25.54 13.36
C THR A 258 6.08 -26.50 13.06
N ALA A 259 7.33 -26.13 13.37
CA ALA A 259 8.50 -27.01 13.23
C ALA A 259 8.58 -28.05 14.36
N ARG A 260 8.14 -27.71 15.58
CA ARG A 260 8.10 -28.62 16.73
C ARG A 260 6.92 -29.60 16.72
N ALA A 261 5.91 -29.36 15.87
CA ALA A 261 4.72 -30.20 15.73
C ALA A 261 4.82 -31.20 14.57
N ARG A 262 5.99 -31.30 13.93
CA ARG A 262 6.35 -32.30 12.90
C ARG A 262 7.46 -33.18 13.45
#